data_AF-A0A329Y544-F1
#
_entry.id   AF-A0A329Y544-F1
#
_cell.length_a   1.000
_cell.length_b   1.000
_cell.length_c   1.000
_cell.angle_alpha   90.00
_cell.angle_beta   90.00
_cell.angle_gamma   90.00
#
_symmetry.space_group_name_H-M   'P 1'
#
loop_
_entity.id
_entity.type
_entity.pdbx_description
1 polymer ?
#
loop_
_entity_poly.entity_id
_entity_poly.type
_entity_poly.pdbx_seq_one_letter_code
_entity_poly.pdbx_strand_id
1 'polypeptide(L)'
;MSSRIIQFGTSRFLQAHAAFFVHEARQSGQDVGPITVVQVSGASSRSGRVGAFGNAEGYPVIIRGMEGGQPVDRTVQVTSVDHGLSALEHWDELSKLFAEEAEFVISNTGDTGYQTWPEEDGFGAARQVPRSFPAKLAALLVKRWQISARPLVILPCELVTGNGRILKQAVIDCAKLNALPAEFFTWLDEHVAFAETLVDRIVSEPIEPIGAVAEPYALWAIKRAPGVRLPCNHPSIVLTDDLEPYERLKLHILNLGHTVLAEIWQRENRPADETVRAILADREIRARLDALYQNEVLPGFAANGLGDDAKAYVATTLDRFLNPFLDHRIADIAQHHGEKVARRIRTFLDWADKADEPLDAPVLKEITARYSPIEAAP
;
A
#
# COMPACT_ATOMS: atom_id res chain seq x y z
N MET A 1 -11.77 -27.26 0.84
CA MET A 1 -12.46 -26.04 1.32
C MET A 1 -12.07 -24.93 0.36
N SER A 2 -12.99 -24.05 -0.06
CA SER A 2 -12.66 -22.93 -0.96
C SER A 2 -11.75 -21.93 -0.21
N SER A 3 -10.57 -21.63 -0.75
CA SER A 3 -9.61 -20.64 -0.21
C SER A 3 -9.77 -19.27 -0.88
N ARG A 4 -11.03 -18.89 -1.17
CA ARG A 4 -11.36 -17.71 -1.98
C ARG A 4 -10.93 -16.42 -1.29
N ILE A 5 -10.44 -15.49 -2.10
CA ILE A 5 -10.04 -14.15 -1.68
C ILE A 5 -11.10 -13.17 -2.18
N ILE A 6 -11.65 -12.34 -1.28
CA ILE A 6 -12.54 -11.24 -1.65
C ILE A 6 -11.75 -9.94 -1.60
N GLN A 7 -11.59 -9.29 -2.75
CA GLN A 7 -10.82 -8.06 -2.87
C GLN A 7 -11.74 -6.85 -3.04
N PHE A 8 -11.83 -5.98 -2.04
CA PHE A 8 -12.54 -4.71 -2.14
C PHE A 8 -11.63 -3.63 -2.73
N GLY A 9 -11.99 -3.15 -3.92
CA GLY A 9 -11.23 -2.15 -4.66
C GLY A 9 -10.82 -2.66 -6.04
N THR A 10 -11.07 -1.83 -7.05
CA THR A 10 -10.77 -2.10 -8.46
C THR A 10 -9.50 -1.39 -8.93
N SER A 11 -8.67 -0.91 -8.00
CA SER A 11 -7.52 -0.08 -8.34
C SER A 11 -6.47 -0.85 -9.14
N ARG A 12 -5.80 -0.13 -10.05
CA ARG A 12 -4.62 -0.64 -10.78
C ARG A 12 -3.52 -1.13 -9.83
N PHE A 13 -3.44 -0.54 -8.63
CA PHE A 13 -2.50 -0.95 -7.60
C PHE A 13 -2.71 -2.42 -7.21
N LEU A 14 -3.93 -2.79 -6.79
CA LEU A 14 -4.20 -4.18 -6.39
C LEU A 14 -4.09 -5.16 -7.56
N GLN A 15 -4.44 -4.73 -8.78
CA GLN A 15 -4.25 -5.52 -10.00
C GLN A 15 -2.77 -5.89 -10.24
N ALA A 16 -1.86 -4.92 -10.09
CA ALA A 16 -0.42 -5.13 -10.24
C ALA A 16 0.30 -5.45 -8.92
N HIS A 17 -0.40 -5.81 -7.85
CA HIS A 17 0.22 -6.10 -6.55
C HIS A 17 -0.38 -7.38 -5.96
N ALA A 18 -1.42 -7.28 -5.13
CA ALA A 18 -2.03 -8.43 -4.48
C ALA A 18 -2.52 -9.50 -5.49
N ALA A 19 -3.27 -9.08 -6.52
CA ALA A 19 -3.77 -10.02 -7.53
C ALA A 19 -2.65 -10.61 -8.39
N PHE A 20 -1.62 -9.82 -8.67
CA PHE A 20 -0.42 -10.27 -9.38
C PHE A 20 0.35 -11.34 -8.59
N PHE A 21 0.56 -11.14 -7.30
CA PHE A 21 1.26 -12.11 -6.44
C PHE A 21 0.48 -13.41 -6.31
N VAL A 22 -0.84 -13.34 -6.15
CA VAL A 22 -1.70 -14.53 -6.14
C VAL A 22 -1.63 -15.26 -7.49
N HIS A 23 -1.53 -14.53 -8.60
CA HIS A 23 -1.33 -15.15 -9.91
C HIS A 23 0.01 -15.88 -9.99
N GLU A 24 1.13 -15.23 -9.66
CA GLU A 24 2.46 -15.87 -9.69
C GLU A 24 2.52 -17.07 -8.73
N ALA A 25 1.90 -16.96 -7.55
CA ALA A 25 1.77 -18.08 -6.60
C ALA A 25 1.01 -19.27 -7.22
N ARG A 26 -0.14 -19.03 -7.87
CA ARG A 26 -0.90 -20.07 -8.58
C ARG A 26 -0.11 -20.68 -9.74
N GLN A 27 0.62 -19.87 -10.51
CA GLN A 27 1.49 -20.36 -11.59
C GLN A 27 2.65 -21.22 -11.06
N SER A 28 3.12 -20.96 -9.84
CA SER A 28 4.10 -21.81 -9.15
C SER A 28 3.51 -23.10 -8.54
N GLY A 29 2.22 -23.38 -8.75
CA GLY A 29 1.55 -24.59 -8.30
C GLY A 29 1.04 -24.56 -6.86
N GLN A 30 1.00 -23.39 -6.22
CA GLN A 30 0.42 -23.25 -4.87
C GLN A 30 -1.12 -23.40 -4.91
N ASP A 31 -1.67 -24.07 -3.90
CA ASP A 31 -3.12 -24.22 -3.71
C ASP A 31 -3.73 -22.94 -3.11
N VAL A 32 -3.86 -21.92 -3.95
CA VAL A 32 -4.41 -20.61 -3.60
C VAL A 32 -5.69 -20.39 -4.38
N GLY A 33 -6.77 -20.01 -3.69
CA GLY A 33 -8.08 -19.80 -4.32
C GLY A 33 -8.10 -18.60 -5.28
N PRO A 34 -9.16 -18.46 -6.08
CA PRO A 34 -9.32 -17.32 -6.97
C PRO A 34 -9.68 -16.05 -6.18
N ILE A 35 -9.53 -14.91 -6.84
CA ILE A 35 -9.94 -13.60 -6.35
C ILE A 35 -11.25 -13.19 -6.99
N THR A 36 -12.20 -12.78 -6.16
CA THR A 36 -13.36 -11.99 -6.58
C THR A 36 -13.13 -10.53 -6.26
N VAL A 37 -13.09 -9.68 -7.28
CA VAL A 37 -12.91 -8.23 -7.14
C VAL A 37 -14.27 -7.57 -6.92
N VAL A 38 -14.34 -6.67 -5.95
CA VAL A 38 -15.57 -5.97 -5.56
C VAL A 38 -15.40 -4.46 -5.72
N GLN A 39 -16.23 -3.85 -6.56
CA GLN A 39 -16.38 -2.40 -6.61
C GLN A 39 -17.22 -1.92 -5.44
N VAL A 40 -16.62 -1.08 -4.58
CA VAL A 40 -17.28 -0.56 -3.37
C VAL A 40 -18.13 0.69 -3.63
N SER A 41 -17.66 1.56 -4.53
CA SER A 41 -18.29 2.86 -4.83
C SER A 41 -19.16 2.81 -6.08
N GLY A 42 -20.32 3.47 -6.06
CA GLY A 42 -21.21 3.61 -7.23
C GLY A 42 -20.76 4.61 -8.30
N ALA A 43 -19.49 5.06 -8.30
CA ALA A 43 -19.01 6.00 -9.31
C ALA A 43 -19.13 5.41 -10.72
N SER A 44 -19.99 6.02 -11.54
CA SER A 44 -20.36 5.59 -12.89
C SER A 44 -19.19 5.55 -13.87
N SER A 45 -18.09 6.27 -13.58
CA SER A 45 -16.86 6.21 -14.39
C SER A 45 -16.11 4.87 -14.31
N ARG A 46 -16.56 3.94 -13.46
CA ARG A 46 -15.94 2.61 -13.28
C ARG A 46 -16.89 1.44 -13.53
N SER A 47 -18.15 1.69 -13.86
CA SER A 47 -19.17 0.63 -14.03
C SER A 47 -18.83 -0.37 -15.16
N GLY A 48 -18.06 0.05 -16.16
CA GLY A 48 -17.56 -0.84 -17.23
C GLY A 48 -16.41 -1.78 -16.82
N ARG A 49 -15.70 -1.50 -15.71
CA ARG A 49 -14.52 -2.29 -15.30
C ARG A 49 -14.89 -3.59 -14.58
N VAL A 50 -16.03 -3.62 -13.89
CA VAL A 50 -16.47 -4.79 -13.13
C VAL A 50 -16.67 -5.99 -14.04
N GLY A 51 -17.34 -5.81 -15.17
CA GLY A 51 -17.57 -6.89 -16.14
C GLY A 51 -16.31 -7.39 -16.85
N ALA A 52 -15.20 -6.64 -16.79
CA ALA A 52 -13.92 -7.12 -17.32
C ALA A 52 -13.22 -8.10 -16.37
N PHE A 53 -13.48 -7.99 -15.05
CA PHE A 53 -12.99 -8.96 -14.08
C PHE A 53 -13.82 -10.25 -14.22
N GLY A 54 -13.14 -11.38 -14.43
CA GLY A 54 -13.77 -12.68 -14.69
C GLY A 54 -13.67 -13.15 -16.15
N ASN A 55 -13.01 -12.39 -17.02
CA ASN A 55 -12.55 -12.94 -18.29
C ASN A 55 -11.51 -14.05 -18.03
N ALA A 56 -11.74 -15.24 -18.59
CA ALA A 56 -10.85 -16.40 -18.48
C ALA A 56 -9.44 -16.14 -19.07
N GLU A 57 -9.31 -15.23 -20.04
CA GLU A 57 -8.03 -14.83 -20.60
C GLU A 57 -7.21 -13.94 -19.63
N GLY A 58 -7.85 -13.39 -18.59
CA GLY A 58 -7.22 -12.51 -17.62
C GLY A 58 -7.03 -11.08 -18.14
N TYR A 59 -6.02 -10.40 -17.61
CA TYR A 59 -5.66 -9.04 -18.01
C TYR A 59 -4.16 -8.78 -17.95
N PRO A 60 -3.63 -7.84 -18.75
CA PRO A 60 -2.20 -7.58 -18.80
C PRO A 60 -1.73 -6.78 -17.57
N VAL A 61 -0.62 -7.22 -16.99
CA VAL A 61 0.23 -6.42 -16.11
C VAL A 61 1.61 -6.34 -16.74
N ILE A 62 2.05 -5.12 -17.07
CA ILE A 62 3.37 -4.86 -17.64
C ILE A 62 4.30 -4.46 -16.50
N ILE A 63 5.33 -5.28 -16.26
CA ILE A 63 6.40 -4.98 -15.31
C ILE A 63 7.56 -4.38 -16.08
N ARG A 64 7.78 -3.07 -15.90
CA ARG A 64 8.86 -2.36 -16.57
C ARG A 64 9.63 -1.43 -15.64
N GLY A 65 10.95 -1.51 -15.67
CA GLY A 65 11.81 -0.67 -14.85
C GLY A 65 13.26 -1.11 -14.85
N MET A 66 13.94 -0.90 -13.73
CA MET A 66 15.29 -1.39 -13.49
C MET A 66 15.26 -2.39 -12.35
N GLU A 67 16.05 -3.46 -12.47
CA GLU A 67 16.29 -4.44 -11.42
C GLU A 67 17.74 -4.94 -11.53
N GLY A 68 18.52 -4.77 -10.47
CA GLY A 68 19.94 -5.15 -10.47
C GLY A 68 20.74 -4.38 -11.52
N GLY A 69 20.38 -3.11 -11.76
CA GLY A 69 20.98 -2.27 -12.80
C GLY A 69 20.66 -2.66 -14.25
N GLN A 70 19.76 -3.63 -14.49
CA GLN A 70 19.33 -4.02 -15.83
C GLN A 70 17.88 -3.58 -16.11
N PRO A 71 17.55 -3.17 -17.34
CA PRO A 71 16.18 -2.88 -17.71
C PRO A 71 15.35 -4.16 -17.74
N VAL A 72 14.19 -4.11 -17.11
CA VAL A 72 13.15 -5.14 -17.15
C VAL A 72 11.99 -4.58 -17.96
N ASP A 73 11.44 -5.37 -18.88
CA ASP A 73 10.19 -5.09 -19.59
C ASP A 73 9.52 -6.43 -19.92
N ARG A 74 8.50 -6.81 -19.13
CA ARG A 74 7.76 -8.06 -19.31
C ARG A 74 6.26 -7.84 -19.14
N THR A 75 5.47 -8.52 -19.96
CA THR A 75 4.01 -8.54 -19.83
C THR A 75 3.56 -9.89 -19.29
N VAL A 76 2.72 -9.86 -18.26
CA VAL A 76 2.10 -11.05 -17.65
C VAL A 76 0.58 -10.96 -17.83
N GLN A 77 -0.03 -12.06 -18.28
CA GLN A 77 -1.50 -12.18 -18.31
C GLN A 77 -1.99 -12.72 -16.97
N VAL A 78 -2.53 -11.85 -16.14
CA VAL A 78 -2.98 -12.15 -14.77
C VAL A 78 -4.37 -12.81 -14.81
N THR A 79 -4.41 -14.05 -14.36
CA THR A 79 -5.61 -14.93 -14.36
C THR A 79 -6.06 -15.35 -12.96
N SER A 80 -5.58 -14.67 -11.91
CA SER A 80 -5.98 -14.95 -10.52
C SER A 80 -7.39 -14.46 -10.17
N VAL A 81 -7.97 -13.58 -10.98
CA VAL A 81 -9.30 -13.00 -10.76
C VAL A 81 -10.33 -13.73 -11.61
N ASP A 82 -11.36 -14.29 -10.97
CA ASP A 82 -12.40 -15.07 -11.65
C ASP A 82 -13.76 -14.36 -11.71
N HIS A 83 -13.98 -13.33 -10.90
CA HIS A 83 -15.24 -12.57 -10.86
C HIS A 83 -15.00 -11.09 -10.57
N GLY A 84 -15.85 -10.25 -11.14
CA GLY A 84 -16.07 -8.86 -10.73
C GLY A 84 -17.49 -8.66 -10.23
N LEU A 85 -17.65 -8.10 -9.03
CA LEU A 85 -18.95 -7.77 -8.44
C LEU A 85 -19.05 -6.28 -8.10
N SER A 86 -20.26 -5.72 -8.25
CA SER A 86 -20.62 -4.42 -7.69
C SER A 86 -21.25 -4.66 -6.32
N ALA A 87 -20.72 -4.02 -5.27
CA ALA A 87 -21.32 -4.13 -3.94
C ALA A 87 -22.74 -3.56 -3.88
N LEU A 88 -23.13 -2.70 -4.83
CA LEU A 88 -24.47 -2.12 -4.89
C LEU A 88 -25.45 -3.02 -5.67
N GLU A 89 -24.99 -3.62 -6.77
CA GLU A 89 -25.88 -4.37 -7.68
C GLU A 89 -25.91 -5.87 -7.34
N HIS A 90 -24.80 -6.42 -6.84
CA HIS A 90 -24.62 -7.86 -6.60
C HIS A 90 -24.48 -8.19 -5.10
N TRP A 91 -25.17 -7.44 -4.24
CA TRP A 91 -25.03 -7.56 -2.79
C TRP A 91 -25.38 -8.95 -2.23
N ASP A 92 -26.46 -9.57 -2.73
CA ASP A 92 -26.89 -10.90 -2.27
C ASP A 92 -25.87 -11.98 -2.66
N GLU A 93 -25.35 -11.92 -3.88
CA GLU A 93 -24.30 -12.82 -4.37
C GLU A 93 -23.00 -12.64 -3.57
N LEU A 94 -22.54 -11.40 -3.41
CA LEU A 94 -21.38 -11.06 -2.60
C LEU A 94 -21.54 -11.55 -1.15
N SER A 95 -22.71 -11.35 -0.56
CA SER A 95 -23.01 -11.76 0.82
C SER A 95 -22.93 -13.27 1.00
N LYS A 96 -23.47 -14.03 0.03
CA LYS A 96 -23.38 -15.49 0.03
C LYS A 96 -21.93 -15.94 -0.10
N LEU A 97 -21.22 -15.42 -1.11
CA LEU A 97 -19.82 -15.77 -1.39
C LEU A 97 -18.90 -15.46 -0.20
N PHE A 98 -19.09 -14.30 0.42
CA PHE A 98 -18.33 -13.89 1.60
C PHE A 98 -18.58 -14.81 2.80
N ALA A 99 -19.83 -15.18 3.06
CA ALA A 99 -20.18 -16.02 4.21
C ALA A 99 -19.74 -17.49 4.03
N GLU A 100 -19.81 -18.01 2.80
CA GLU A 100 -19.64 -19.44 2.49
C GLU A 100 -18.25 -19.80 1.94
N GLU A 101 -17.52 -18.87 1.33
CA GLU A 101 -16.26 -19.19 0.63
C GLU A 101 -15.06 -18.34 1.05
N ALA A 102 -15.25 -17.10 1.50
CA ALA A 102 -14.12 -16.24 1.80
C ALA A 102 -13.23 -16.80 2.91
N GLU A 103 -11.93 -16.82 2.66
CA GLU A 103 -10.90 -17.12 3.64
C GLU A 103 -10.03 -15.89 3.91
N PHE A 104 -9.81 -15.07 2.88
CA PHE A 104 -9.10 -13.81 2.94
C PHE A 104 -9.95 -12.67 2.39
N VAL A 105 -9.81 -11.50 3.00
CA VAL A 105 -10.32 -10.24 2.49
C VAL A 105 -9.15 -9.30 2.27
N ILE A 106 -9.07 -8.69 1.11
CA ILE A 106 -8.07 -7.65 0.80
C ILE A 106 -8.83 -6.36 0.52
N SER A 107 -8.36 -5.21 1.01
CA SER A 107 -8.99 -3.92 0.70
C SER A 107 -8.00 -2.86 0.25
N ASN A 108 -8.38 -2.09 -0.76
CA ASN A 108 -7.81 -0.77 -1.01
C ASN A 108 -8.93 0.12 -1.55
N THR A 109 -9.52 0.88 -0.65
CA THR A 109 -10.74 1.68 -0.89
C THR A 109 -10.46 3.18 -1.03
N GLY A 110 -9.19 3.56 -1.14
CA GLY A 110 -8.72 4.94 -1.26
C GLY A 110 -8.53 5.63 0.09
N ASP A 111 -8.05 6.87 0.06
CA ASP A 111 -7.63 7.61 1.26
C ASP A 111 -8.77 7.89 2.24
N THR A 112 -9.99 8.04 1.73
CA THR A 112 -11.22 8.22 2.52
C THR A 112 -12.00 6.93 2.72
N GLY A 113 -11.39 5.78 2.40
CA GLY A 113 -12.05 4.48 2.37
C GLY A 113 -12.67 4.07 3.70
N TYR A 114 -12.13 4.52 4.83
CA TYR A 114 -12.65 4.21 6.17
C TYR A 114 -13.61 5.26 6.73
N GLN A 115 -13.92 6.31 5.96
CA GLN A 115 -14.92 7.28 6.37
C GLN A 115 -16.29 6.60 6.49
N THR A 116 -17.02 6.92 7.57
CA THR A 116 -18.35 6.38 7.87
C THR A 116 -19.43 7.46 7.77
N TRP A 117 -20.66 7.04 7.51
CA TRP A 117 -21.86 7.89 7.44
C TRP A 117 -22.97 7.26 8.29
N PRO A 118 -23.06 7.56 9.60
CA PRO A 118 -23.98 6.88 10.51
C PRO A 118 -25.44 6.84 10.04
N GLU A 119 -25.91 7.92 9.39
CA GLU A 119 -27.23 8.02 8.79
C GLU A 119 -27.48 7.10 7.57
N GLU A 120 -26.43 6.61 6.92
CA GLU A 120 -26.49 5.76 5.72
C GLU A 120 -25.80 4.39 5.90
N ASP A 121 -25.27 4.12 7.09
CA ASP A 121 -24.52 2.91 7.44
C ASP A 121 -25.37 1.89 8.23
N GLY A 122 -26.69 2.09 8.23
CA GLY A 122 -27.65 1.11 8.72
C GLY A 122 -27.72 -0.14 7.82
N PHE A 123 -27.72 -1.32 8.42
CA PHE A 123 -27.97 -2.61 7.76
C PHE A 123 -28.87 -3.52 8.62
N GLY A 124 -29.60 -4.44 7.97
CA GLY A 124 -30.51 -5.36 8.64
C GLY A 124 -31.73 -5.73 7.79
N ALA A 125 -32.89 -5.89 8.45
CA ALA A 125 -34.12 -6.44 7.86
C ALA A 125 -34.64 -5.69 6.62
N ALA A 126 -34.28 -4.42 6.43
CA ALA A 126 -34.68 -3.60 5.29
C ALA A 126 -33.84 -3.82 4.01
N ARG A 127 -32.87 -4.74 4.00
CA ARG A 127 -31.96 -5.05 2.85
C ARG A 127 -31.27 -3.81 2.24
N GLN A 128 -31.00 -2.78 3.04
CA GLN A 128 -30.22 -1.63 2.56
C GLN A 128 -28.73 -2.01 2.52
N VAL A 129 -28.07 -1.74 1.39
CA VAL A 129 -26.61 -1.84 1.27
C VAL A 129 -26.01 -0.61 1.95
N PRO A 130 -25.16 -0.77 2.98
CA PRO A 130 -24.53 0.38 3.66
C PRO A 130 -23.68 1.23 2.73
N ARG A 131 -23.57 2.53 3.03
CA ARG A 131 -22.77 3.45 2.22
C ARG A 131 -21.27 3.23 2.38
N SER A 132 -20.75 3.19 3.61
CA SER A 132 -19.31 3.11 3.86
C SER A 132 -18.73 1.72 3.64
N PHE A 133 -17.42 1.63 3.37
CA PHE A 133 -16.75 0.35 3.32
C PHE A 133 -16.76 -0.38 4.67
N PRO A 134 -16.43 0.27 5.82
CA PRO A 134 -16.53 -0.37 7.13
C PRO A 134 -17.93 -0.94 7.43
N ALA A 135 -19.00 -0.22 7.09
CA ALA A 135 -20.37 -0.70 7.32
C ALA A 135 -20.75 -1.85 6.38
N LYS A 136 -20.33 -1.82 5.10
CA LYS A 136 -20.50 -2.97 4.20
C LYS A 136 -19.78 -4.20 4.75
N LEU A 137 -18.53 -4.04 5.20
CA LEU A 137 -17.75 -5.13 5.78
C LEU A 137 -18.40 -5.67 7.06
N ALA A 138 -18.91 -4.79 7.94
CA ALA A 138 -19.65 -5.19 9.13
C ALA A 138 -20.90 -6.02 8.79
N ALA A 139 -21.69 -5.59 7.81
CA ALA A 139 -22.88 -6.33 7.35
C ALA A 139 -22.52 -7.72 6.81
N LEU A 140 -21.45 -7.83 6.02
CA LEU A 140 -20.95 -9.11 5.49
C LEU A 140 -20.40 -10.02 6.60
N LEU A 141 -19.71 -9.46 7.59
CA LEU A 141 -19.22 -10.18 8.77
C LEU A 141 -20.37 -10.71 9.62
N VAL A 142 -21.43 -9.93 9.83
CA VAL A 142 -22.65 -10.40 10.51
C VAL A 142 -23.28 -11.56 9.74
N LYS A 143 -23.38 -11.46 8.42
CA LYS A 143 -23.89 -12.55 7.58
C LYS A 143 -23.03 -13.81 7.70
N ARG A 144 -21.71 -13.67 7.70
CA ARG A 144 -20.77 -14.78 7.92
C ARG A 144 -20.93 -15.40 9.30
N TRP A 145 -21.00 -14.59 10.34
CA TRP A 145 -21.20 -15.03 11.72
C TRP A 145 -22.47 -15.89 11.87
N GLN A 146 -23.57 -15.45 11.25
CA GLN A 146 -24.86 -16.17 11.28
C GLN A 146 -24.87 -17.48 10.49
N ILE A 147 -24.05 -17.61 9.44
CA ILE A 147 -24.06 -18.78 8.54
C ILE A 147 -22.99 -19.80 8.92
N SER A 148 -21.74 -19.38 9.06
CA SER A 148 -20.61 -20.29 9.20
C SER A 148 -19.74 -20.02 10.42
N ALA A 149 -19.67 -18.76 10.89
CA ALA A 149 -18.77 -18.33 11.95
C ALA A 149 -17.30 -18.77 11.76
N ARG A 150 -16.89 -19.12 10.54
CA ARG A 150 -15.53 -19.62 10.28
C ARG A 150 -14.52 -18.47 10.36
N PRO A 151 -13.27 -18.76 10.78
CA PRO A 151 -12.22 -17.77 10.82
C PRO A 151 -12.01 -17.05 9.49
N LEU A 152 -11.54 -15.80 9.54
CA LEU A 152 -11.30 -14.96 8.37
C LEU A 152 -10.07 -14.08 8.62
N VAL A 153 -9.26 -13.85 7.58
CA VAL A 153 -8.15 -12.90 7.64
C VAL A 153 -8.44 -11.70 6.76
N ILE A 154 -8.32 -10.50 7.31
CA ILE A 154 -8.54 -9.23 6.62
C ILE A 154 -7.18 -8.53 6.50
N LEU A 155 -6.78 -8.25 5.27
CA LEU A 155 -5.49 -7.71 4.86
C LEU A 155 -5.72 -6.35 4.17
N PRO A 156 -5.98 -5.28 4.94
CA PRO A 156 -6.13 -3.95 4.37
C PRO A 156 -4.81 -3.46 3.78
N CYS A 157 -4.89 -2.82 2.61
CA CYS A 157 -3.79 -2.22 1.87
C CYS A 157 -3.97 -0.70 1.73
N GLU A 158 -4.85 -0.09 2.53
CA GLU A 158 -4.97 1.36 2.65
C GLU A 158 -3.67 1.99 3.19
N LEU A 159 -3.31 3.18 2.68
CA LEU A 159 -2.08 3.90 3.03
C LEU A 159 -2.20 4.66 4.37
N VAL A 160 -2.60 3.94 5.42
CA VAL A 160 -2.78 4.44 6.77
C VAL A 160 -2.01 3.56 7.75
N THR A 161 -1.18 4.16 8.60
CA THR A 161 -0.43 3.42 9.64
C THR A 161 -1.39 2.75 10.61
N GLY A 162 -1.24 1.43 10.78
CA GLY A 162 -2.18 0.62 11.56
C GLY A 162 -3.56 0.50 10.93
N ASN A 163 -3.62 0.43 9.60
CA ASN A 163 -4.84 0.17 8.82
C ASN A 163 -5.70 -0.97 9.40
N GLY A 164 -5.12 -2.10 9.81
CA GLY A 164 -5.82 -3.22 10.44
C GLY A 164 -6.64 -2.83 11.68
N ARG A 165 -5.98 -2.23 12.67
CA ARG A 165 -6.66 -1.81 13.92
C ARG A 165 -7.68 -0.70 13.70
N ILE A 166 -7.41 0.24 12.79
CA ILE A 166 -8.34 1.34 12.47
C ILE A 166 -9.59 0.77 11.78
N LEU A 167 -9.42 -0.14 10.81
CA LEU A 167 -10.52 -0.79 10.13
C LEU A 167 -11.36 -1.63 11.12
N LYS A 168 -10.70 -2.39 12.01
CA LYS A 168 -11.39 -3.17 13.06
C LYS A 168 -12.26 -2.26 13.93
N GLN A 169 -11.72 -1.12 14.37
CA GLN A 169 -12.46 -0.17 15.18
C GLN A 169 -13.66 0.41 14.42
N ALA A 170 -13.49 0.81 13.14
CA ALA A 170 -14.57 1.31 12.32
C ALA A 170 -15.69 0.26 12.11
N VAL A 171 -15.32 -1.01 11.90
CA VAL A 171 -16.29 -2.13 11.82
C VAL A 171 -17.04 -2.31 13.13
N ILE A 172 -16.36 -2.23 14.28
CA ILE A 172 -16.98 -2.32 15.61
C ILE A 172 -17.98 -1.17 15.80
N ASP A 173 -17.63 0.04 15.42
CA ASP A 173 -18.49 1.22 15.58
C ASP A 173 -19.73 1.12 14.68
N CYS A 174 -19.57 0.67 13.43
CA CYS A 174 -20.70 0.34 12.54
C CYS A 174 -21.57 -0.79 13.12
N ALA A 175 -20.98 -1.81 13.76
CA ALA A 175 -21.74 -2.89 14.37
C ALA A 175 -22.53 -2.41 15.61
N LYS A 176 -21.98 -1.51 16.42
CA LYS A 176 -22.68 -0.88 17.55
C LYS A 176 -23.84 0.00 17.08
N LEU A 177 -23.63 0.80 16.03
CA LEU A 177 -24.68 1.61 15.40
C LEU A 177 -25.88 0.76 14.99
N ASN A 178 -25.63 -0.48 14.57
CA ASN A 178 -26.64 -1.44 14.13
C ASN A 178 -27.15 -2.36 15.26
N ALA A 179 -26.83 -2.06 16.52
CA ALA A 179 -27.28 -2.77 17.71
C ALA A 179 -26.98 -4.27 17.70
N LEU A 180 -25.81 -4.66 17.18
CA LEU A 180 -25.38 -6.07 17.19
C LEU A 180 -25.12 -6.57 18.62
N PRO A 181 -25.37 -7.86 18.91
CA PRO A 181 -25.27 -8.40 20.24
C PRO A 181 -23.81 -8.73 20.64
N ALA A 182 -23.55 -8.95 21.94
CA ALA A 182 -22.20 -9.14 22.49
C ALA A 182 -21.45 -10.34 21.89
N GLU A 183 -22.19 -11.38 21.51
CA GLU A 183 -21.68 -12.61 20.92
C GLU A 183 -21.03 -12.37 19.55
N PHE A 184 -21.52 -11.39 18.78
CA PHE A 184 -20.89 -11.00 17.52
C PHE A 184 -19.50 -10.40 17.75
N PHE A 185 -19.36 -9.52 18.75
CA PHE A 185 -18.06 -8.91 19.06
C PHE A 185 -17.06 -9.92 19.60
N THR A 186 -17.53 -10.87 20.42
CA THR A 186 -16.70 -11.99 20.90
C THR A 186 -16.18 -12.81 19.72
N TRP A 187 -17.06 -13.20 18.80
CA TRP A 187 -16.67 -13.92 17.60
C TRP A 187 -15.69 -13.11 16.71
N LEU A 188 -15.95 -11.82 16.54
CA LEU A 188 -15.09 -10.93 15.75
C LEU A 188 -13.66 -10.89 16.32
N ASP A 189 -13.52 -10.82 17.64
CA ASP A 189 -12.23 -10.78 18.31
C ASP A 189 -11.49 -12.13 18.26
N GLU A 190 -12.21 -13.24 18.41
CA GLU A 190 -11.62 -14.58 18.50
C GLU A 190 -11.32 -15.21 17.13
N HIS A 191 -12.09 -14.86 16.09
CA HIS A 191 -12.05 -15.58 14.80
C HIS A 191 -11.71 -14.70 13.59
N VAL A 192 -11.72 -13.37 13.71
CA VAL A 192 -11.42 -12.49 12.58
C VAL A 192 -10.12 -11.72 12.83
N ALA A 193 -9.09 -12.06 12.07
CA ALA A 193 -7.79 -11.41 12.16
C ALA A 193 -7.74 -10.19 11.24
N PHE A 194 -7.63 -9.00 11.82
CA PHE A 194 -7.37 -7.76 11.08
C PHE A 194 -5.86 -7.50 11.09
N ALA A 195 -5.18 -7.82 10.00
CA ALA A 195 -3.75 -7.62 9.89
C ALA A 195 -3.40 -6.14 9.72
N GLU A 196 -2.33 -5.69 10.36
CA GLU A 196 -1.68 -4.44 9.97
C GLU A 196 -0.72 -4.74 8.81
N THR A 197 -0.80 -3.96 7.73
CA THR A 197 0.04 -4.18 6.55
C THR A 197 0.67 -2.88 6.03
N LEU A 198 1.82 -3.03 5.38
CA LEU A 198 2.49 -1.99 4.60
C LEU A 198 2.67 -2.49 3.18
N VAL A 199 2.24 -1.67 2.21
CA VAL A 199 2.40 -1.98 0.78
C VAL A 199 3.22 -0.92 0.06
N ASP A 200 4.05 -1.34 -0.88
CA ASP A 200 4.82 -0.44 -1.74
C ASP A 200 5.01 -1.02 -3.14
N ARG A 201 4.59 -0.28 -4.16
CA ARG A 201 4.88 -0.50 -5.58
C ARG A 201 4.44 0.73 -6.37
N ILE A 202 5.30 1.28 -7.22
CA ILE A 202 4.89 2.30 -8.17
C ILE A 202 4.10 1.65 -9.31
N VAL A 203 2.90 2.16 -9.55
CA VAL A 203 2.01 1.77 -10.65
C VAL A 203 1.66 3.02 -11.45
N SER A 204 2.28 3.16 -12.62
CA SER A 204 2.32 4.40 -13.39
C SER A 204 1.08 4.61 -14.24
N GLU A 205 0.69 3.59 -14.99
CA GLU A 205 -0.30 3.69 -16.06
C GLU A 205 -1.37 2.62 -15.92
N PRO A 206 -2.66 2.94 -16.16
CA PRO A 206 -3.69 1.93 -16.33
C PRO A 206 -3.61 1.33 -17.75
N ILE A 207 -4.01 0.07 -17.88
CA ILE A 207 -4.35 -0.54 -19.17
C ILE A 207 -5.85 -0.76 -19.18
N GLU A 208 -6.52 -0.37 -20.26
CA GLU A 208 -7.97 -0.50 -20.40
C GLU A 208 -8.36 -1.86 -21.03
N PRO A 209 -9.47 -2.47 -20.59
CA PRO A 209 -10.40 -2.00 -19.55
C PRO A 209 -9.89 -2.26 -18.12
N ILE A 210 -9.01 -3.25 -17.96
CA ILE A 210 -8.31 -3.60 -16.72
C ILE A 210 -6.88 -4.03 -17.06
N GLY A 211 -5.97 -3.84 -16.11
CA GLY A 211 -4.54 -3.98 -16.29
C GLY A 211 -3.77 -2.74 -15.85
N ALA A 212 -2.45 -2.88 -15.79
CA ALA A 212 -1.59 -1.84 -15.26
C ALA A 212 -0.13 -1.99 -15.70
N VAL A 213 0.57 -0.87 -15.71
CA VAL A 213 2.03 -0.82 -15.82
C VAL A 213 2.60 -0.53 -14.43
N ALA A 214 3.53 -1.37 -13.97
CA ALA A 214 4.16 -1.25 -12.67
C ALA A 214 5.68 -1.46 -12.74
N GLU A 215 6.40 -0.94 -11.76
CA GLU A 215 7.82 -1.20 -11.62
C GLU A 215 8.11 -2.63 -11.12
N PRO A 216 9.34 -3.17 -11.28
CA PRO A 216 9.72 -4.48 -10.75
C PRO A 216 9.63 -4.57 -9.23
N TYR A 217 10.15 -3.56 -8.52
CA TYR A 217 10.13 -3.52 -7.06
C TYR A 217 8.70 -3.57 -6.52
N ALA A 218 8.45 -4.46 -5.55
CA ALA A 218 7.20 -4.50 -4.81
C ALA A 218 7.41 -5.06 -3.40
N LEU A 219 6.61 -4.58 -2.45
CA LEU A 219 6.59 -5.02 -1.07
C LEU A 219 5.14 -5.14 -0.56
N TRP A 220 4.88 -6.20 0.19
CA TRP A 220 3.73 -6.38 1.04
C TRP A 220 4.18 -6.94 2.38
N ALA A 221 4.52 -6.05 3.31
CA ALA A 221 4.85 -6.45 4.68
C ALA A 221 3.56 -6.60 5.49
N ILE A 222 3.42 -7.72 6.17
CA ILE A 222 2.26 -8.08 6.98
C ILE A 222 2.77 -8.34 8.40
N LYS A 223 2.19 -7.65 9.38
CA LYS A 223 2.57 -7.82 10.78
C LYS A 223 2.03 -9.14 11.34
N ARG A 224 2.89 -9.90 12.01
CA ARG A 224 2.53 -11.14 12.71
C ARG A 224 1.63 -10.81 13.90
N ALA A 225 0.50 -11.48 13.96
CA ALA A 225 -0.44 -11.43 15.08
C ALA A 225 -1.25 -12.74 15.13
N PRO A 226 -1.91 -13.06 16.27
CA PRO A 226 -2.79 -14.23 16.36
C PRO A 226 -3.83 -14.26 15.23
N GLY A 227 -3.96 -15.42 14.57
CA GLY A 227 -4.90 -15.63 13.46
C GLY A 227 -4.49 -15.05 12.11
N VAL A 228 -3.47 -14.17 12.04
CA VAL A 228 -2.97 -13.63 10.77
C VAL A 228 -2.25 -14.72 9.98
N ARG A 229 -2.64 -14.88 8.72
CA ARG A 229 -2.05 -15.83 7.76
C ARG A 229 -1.82 -15.12 6.44
N LEU A 230 -0.83 -15.61 5.68
CA LEU A 230 -0.53 -15.10 4.35
C LEU A 230 -1.51 -15.68 3.32
N PRO A 231 -1.95 -14.90 2.32
CA PRO A 231 -2.84 -15.39 1.27
C PRO A 231 -2.13 -16.34 0.29
N CYS A 232 -0.80 -16.21 0.17
CA CYS A 232 0.07 -17.07 -0.61
C CYS A 232 1.54 -16.84 -0.21
N ASN A 233 2.45 -17.69 -0.69
CA ASN A 233 3.89 -17.46 -0.60
C ASN A 233 4.37 -16.71 -1.85
N HIS A 234 5.05 -15.58 -1.66
CA HIS A 234 5.57 -14.76 -2.74
C HIS A 234 6.79 -13.97 -2.23
N PRO A 235 7.88 -13.78 -3.02
CA PRO A 235 9.08 -13.07 -2.56
C PRO A 235 8.84 -11.63 -2.07
N SER A 236 7.83 -10.96 -2.62
CA SER A 236 7.43 -9.61 -2.20
C SER A 236 6.51 -9.59 -0.97
N ILE A 237 6.00 -10.74 -0.49
CA ILE A 237 5.18 -10.82 0.73
C ILE A 237 6.09 -11.17 1.90
N VAL A 238 6.14 -10.30 2.90
CA VAL A 238 7.00 -10.45 4.07
C VAL A 238 6.15 -10.52 5.32
N LEU A 239 6.23 -11.64 6.05
CA LEU A 239 5.65 -11.74 7.38
C LEU A 239 6.67 -11.30 8.42
N THR A 240 6.41 -10.16 9.07
CA THR A 240 7.35 -9.50 10.00
C THR A 240 6.70 -9.32 11.37
N ASP A 241 7.51 -9.24 12.42
CA ASP A 241 7.01 -8.91 13.77
C ASP A 241 6.78 -7.39 13.93
N ASP A 242 7.45 -6.58 13.12
CA ASP A 242 7.32 -5.12 13.11
C ASP A 242 7.35 -4.54 11.68
N LEU A 243 6.47 -3.58 11.42
CA LEU A 243 6.40 -2.85 10.15
C LEU A 243 7.31 -1.62 10.14
N GLU A 244 7.67 -1.11 11.32
CA GLU A 244 8.44 0.12 11.49
C GLU A 244 9.75 0.14 10.68
N PRO A 245 10.56 -0.94 10.61
CA PRO A 245 11.77 -0.94 9.79
C PRO A 245 11.50 -0.65 8.31
N TYR A 246 10.46 -1.27 7.73
CA TYR A 246 10.10 -1.09 6.33
C TYR A 246 9.53 0.30 6.05
N GLU A 247 8.74 0.85 6.98
CA GLU A 247 8.24 2.21 6.90
C GLU A 247 9.40 3.22 6.92
N ARG A 248 10.39 3.01 7.80
CA ARG A 248 11.58 3.86 7.93
C ARG A 248 12.48 3.80 6.70
N LEU A 249 12.75 2.62 6.17
CA LEU A 249 13.53 2.47 4.93
C LEU A 249 12.89 3.29 3.80
N LYS A 250 11.59 3.12 3.55
CA LYS A 250 10.87 3.89 2.52
C LYS A 250 10.87 5.39 2.83
N LEU A 251 10.61 5.78 4.07
CA LEU A 251 10.48 7.20 4.44
C LEU A 251 11.82 7.95 4.40
N HIS A 252 12.89 7.34 4.88
CA HIS A 252 14.17 8.00 5.10
C HIS A 252 15.25 7.65 4.07
N ILE A 253 14.95 6.78 3.10
CA ILE A 253 15.82 6.55 1.94
C ILE A 253 15.12 7.01 0.67
N LEU A 254 14.06 6.32 0.23
CA LEU A 254 13.34 6.67 -1.01
C LEU A 254 12.75 8.09 -0.97
N ASN A 255 11.93 8.36 0.04
CA ASN A 255 11.23 9.66 0.13
C ASN A 255 12.19 10.81 0.50
N LEU A 256 13.17 10.55 1.37
CA LEU A 256 14.23 11.50 1.71
C LEU A 256 15.07 11.85 0.48
N GLY A 257 15.52 10.86 -0.30
CA GLY A 257 16.29 11.08 -1.52
C GLY A 257 15.54 11.94 -2.53
N HIS A 258 14.25 11.67 -2.74
CA HIS A 258 13.39 12.55 -3.55
C HIS A 258 13.35 13.98 -3.02
N THR A 259 13.26 14.17 -1.71
CA THR A 259 13.25 15.50 -1.09
C THR A 259 14.61 16.21 -1.27
N VAL A 260 15.73 15.50 -1.16
CA VAL A 260 17.05 16.09 -1.44
C VAL A 260 17.20 16.47 -2.92
N LEU A 261 16.73 15.64 -3.85
CA LEU A 261 16.74 16.01 -5.27
C LEU A 261 15.87 17.22 -5.57
N ALA A 262 14.70 17.33 -4.93
CA ALA A 262 13.85 18.51 -5.03
C ALA A 262 14.51 19.77 -4.45
N GLU A 263 15.26 19.65 -3.34
CA GLU A 263 16.05 20.75 -2.78
C GLU A 263 17.10 21.25 -3.77
N ILE A 264 17.89 20.33 -4.35
CA ILE A 264 18.93 20.65 -5.34
C ILE A 264 18.29 21.35 -6.54
N TRP A 265 17.22 20.77 -7.08
CA TRP A 265 16.47 21.30 -8.21
C TRP A 265 15.97 22.73 -8.00
N GLN A 266 15.39 23.03 -6.82
CA GLN A 266 14.93 24.38 -6.48
C GLN A 266 16.10 25.36 -6.33
N ARG A 267 17.16 24.96 -5.63
CA ARG A 267 18.30 25.83 -5.29
C ARG A 267 19.15 26.21 -6.49
N GLU A 268 19.25 25.30 -7.47
CA GLU A 268 20.00 25.51 -8.70
C GLU A 268 19.11 26.06 -9.83
N ASN A 269 17.83 26.36 -9.57
CA ASN A 269 16.86 26.89 -10.53
C ASN A 269 16.81 26.07 -11.83
N ARG A 270 16.70 24.74 -11.67
CA ARG A 270 16.74 23.77 -12.77
C ARG A 270 15.41 23.73 -13.56
N PRO A 271 15.39 23.16 -14.78
CA PRO A 271 14.21 23.17 -15.65
C PRO A 271 12.96 22.51 -15.03
N ALA A 272 11.79 23.10 -15.28
CA ALA A 272 10.52 22.64 -14.69
C ALA A 272 10.04 21.25 -15.16
N ASP A 273 10.50 20.82 -16.33
CA ASP A 273 10.23 19.52 -16.92
C ASP A 273 11.27 18.45 -16.53
N GLU A 274 12.28 18.79 -15.72
CA GLU A 274 13.31 17.85 -15.31
C GLU A 274 12.73 16.71 -14.46
N THR A 275 13.10 15.48 -14.82
CA THR A 275 12.68 14.26 -14.12
C THR A 275 13.78 13.76 -13.18
N VAL A 276 13.41 12.88 -12.24
CA VAL A 276 14.36 12.20 -11.34
C VAL A 276 15.50 11.54 -12.10
N ARG A 277 15.19 10.86 -13.21
CA ARG A 277 16.21 10.24 -14.07
C ARG A 277 17.10 11.28 -14.75
N ALA A 278 16.53 12.39 -15.23
CA ALA A 278 17.28 13.45 -15.90
C ALA A 278 18.25 14.16 -14.94
N ILE A 279 17.80 14.54 -13.74
CA ILE A 279 18.67 15.18 -12.75
C ILE A 279 19.79 14.24 -12.28
N LEU A 280 19.54 12.93 -12.21
CA LEU A 280 20.56 11.93 -11.85
C LEU A 280 21.50 11.54 -13.01
N ALA A 281 21.21 11.97 -14.23
CA ALA A 281 22.17 11.85 -15.34
C ALA A 281 23.34 12.84 -15.19
N ASP A 282 23.15 13.90 -14.41
CA ASP A 282 24.23 14.79 -13.96
C ASP A 282 25.11 14.06 -12.93
N ARG A 283 26.37 13.83 -13.29
CA ARG A 283 27.33 13.06 -12.48
C ARG A 283 27.63 13.74 -11.16
N GLU A 284 27.61 15.07 -11.10
CA GLU A 284 27.91 15.80 -9.86
C GLU A 284 26.75 15.69 -8.87
N ILE A 285 25.50 15.80 -9.36
CA ILE A 285 24.32 15.60 -8.52
C ILE A 285 24.22 14.15 -8.05
N ARG A 286 24.49 13.18 -8.94
CA ARG A 286 24.52 11.77 -8.57
C ARG A 286 25.56 11.51 -7.47
N ALA A 287 26.78 12.04 -7.61
CA ALA A 287 27.82 11.89 -6.61
C ALA A 287 27.44 12.51 -5.26
N ARG A 288 26.74 13.66 -5.26
CA ARG A 288 26.23 14.29 -4.03
C ARG A 288 25.18 13.43 -3.33
N LEU A 289 24.23 12.85 -4.07
CA LEU A 289 23.23 11.94 -3.49
C LEU A 289 23.87 10.65 -2.96
N ASP A 290 24.80 10.06 -3.70
CA ASP A 290 25.54 8.88 -3.26
C ASP A 290 26.34 9.17 -1.98
N ALA A 291 27.05 10.29 -1.93
CA ALA A 291 27.80 10.71 -0.74
C ALA A 291 26.88 10.96 0.47
N LEU A 292 25.71 11.59 0.27
CA LEU A 292 24.71 11.77 1.31
C LEU A 292 24.26 10.42 1.88
N TYR A 293 23.95 9.45 1.03
CA TYR A 293 23.55 8.13 1.49
C TYR A 293 24.68 7.44 2.26
N GLN A 294 25.90 7.47 1.75
CA GLN A 294 27.05 6.80 2.38
C GLN A 294 27.44 7.44 3.72
N ASN A 295 27.44 8.77 3.79
CA ASN A 295 28.05 9.48 4.92
C ASN A 295 27.04 9.91 5.99
N GLU A 296 25.75 10.08 5.64
CA GLU A 296 24.75 10.59 6.59
C GLU A 296 23.60 9.59 6.81
N VAL A 297 23.03 9.02 5.73
CA VAL A 297 21.84 8.16 5.87
C VAL A 297 22.19 6.76 6.40
N LEU A 298 23.12 6.06 5.75
CA LEU A 298 23.50 4.69 6.13
C LEU A 298 24.07 4.61 7.56
N PRO A 299 24.91 5.55 8.04
CA PRO A 299 25.37 5.53 9.43
C PRO A 299 24.22 5.66 10.44
N GLY A 300 23.22 6.51 10.17
CA GLY A 300 22.04 6.64 11.03
C GLY A 300 21.22 5.35 11.13
N PHE A 301 21.07 4.62 10.02
CA PHE A 301 20.45 3.29 10.02
C PHE A 301 21.31 2.24 10.72
N ALA A 302 22.63 2.27 10.52
CA ALA A 302 23.56 1.34 11.16
C ALA A 302 23.56 1.47 12.69
N ALA A 303 23.53 2.70 13.20
CA ALA A 303 23.40 2.98 14.64
C ALA A 303 22.12 2.40 15.26
N ASN A 304 21.07 2.21 14.45
CA ASN A 304 19.79 1.64 14.87
C ASN A 304 19.62 0.16 14.44
N GLY A 305 20.71 -0.54 14.08
CA GLY A 305 20.70 -1.97 13.76
C GLY A 305 20.11 -2.33 12.40
N LEU A 306 19.94 -1.37 11.49
CA LEU A 306 19.32 -1.54 10.16
C LEU A 306 20.29 -1.27 9.00
N GLY A 307 21.61 -1.32 9.25
CA GLY A 307 22.63 -0.92 8.27
C GLY A 307 22.61 -1.72 6.97
N ASP A 308 22.54 -3.06 7.06
CA ASP A 308 22.55 -3.94 5.88
C ASP A 308 21.25 -3.81 5.06
N ASP A 309 20.09 -3.74 5.74
CA ASP A 309 18.80 -3.52 5.10
C ASP A 309 18.76 -2.17 4.39
N ALA A 310 19.28 -1.12 5.03
CA ALA A 310 19.38 0.22 4.44
C ALA A 310 20.28 0.24 3.21
N LYS A 311 21.41 -0.46 3.25
CA LYS A 311 22.34 -0.56 2.11
C LYS A 311 21.68 -1.26 0.91
N ALA A 312 20.99 -2.37 1.15
CA ALA A 312 20.22 -3.05 0.10
C ALA A 312 19.10 -2.16 -0.46
N TYR A 313 18.42 -1.42 0.41
CA TYR A 313 17.32 -0.54 0.02
C TYR A 313 17.79 0.73 -0.72
N VAL A 314 18.98 1.26 -0.43
CA VAL A 314 19.60 2.35 -1.22
C VAL A 314 19.86 1.90 -2.65
N ALA A 315 20.45 0.71 -2.84
CA ALA A 315 20.69 0.17 -4.18
C ALA A 315 19.37 0.02 -4.97
N THR A 316 18.34 -0.52 -4.30
CA THR A 316 16.99 -0.66 -4.87
C THR A 316 16.37 0.71 -5.20
N THR A 317 16.53 1.69 -4.33
CA THR A 317 16.03 3.06 -4.52
C THR A 317 16.67 3.72 -5.74
N LEU A 318 17.98 3.54 -5.93
CA LEU A 318 18.68 4.10 -7.08
C LEU A 318 18.24 3.46 -8.40
N ASP A 319 18.01 2.15 -8.45
CA ASP A 319 17.41 1.49 -9.61
C ASP A 319 16.03 2.09 -9.95
N ARG A 320 15.18 2.29 -8.94
CA ARG A 320 13.85 2.90 -9.11
C ARG A 320 13.93 4.34 -9.63
N PHE A 321 14.86 5.14 -9.12
CA PHE A 321 15.07 6.52 -9.57
C PHE A 321 15.55 6.59 -11.03
N LEU A 322 16.29 5.58 -11.49
CA LEU A 322 16.81 5.49 -12.85
C LEU A 322 15.85 4.79 -13.83
N ASN A 323 14.64 4.45 -13.41
CA ASN A 323 13.66 3.77 -14.25
C ASN A 323 13.41 4.57 -15.55
N PRO A 324 13.79 4.03 -16.74
CA PRO A 324 13.67 4.75 -18.00
C PRO A 324 12.23 4.89 -18.49
N PHE A 325 11.30 4.21 -17.83
CA PHE A 325 9.89 4.13 -18.20
C PHE A 325 8.98 4.98 -17.30
N LEU A 326 9.57 5.77 -16.40
CA LEU A 326 8.86 6.67 -15.50
C LEU A 326 9.38 8.09 -15.64
N ASP A 327 8.53 8.99 -16.12
CA ASP A 327 8.82 10.42 -16.15
C ASP A 327 8.36 11.08 -14.83
N HIS A 328 9.04 10.74 -13.74
CA HIS A 328 8.82 11.35 -12.43
C HIS A 328 9.39 12.77 -12.41
N ARG A 329 8.55 13.77 -12.70
CA ARG A 329 8.94 15.18 -12.66
C ARG A 329 9.30 15.63 -11.25
N ILE A 330 10.44 16.31 -11.10
CA ILE A 330 10.87 16.85 -9.81
C ILE A 330 9.89 17.92 -9.30
N ALA A 331 9.27 18.68 -10.19
CA ALA A 331 8.25 19.68 -9.84
C ALA A 331 7.05 19.07 -9.08
N ASP A 332 6.59 17.88 -9.46
CA ASP A 332 5.49 17.17 -8.77
C ASP A 332 5.97 16.70 -7.37
N ILE A 333 7.23 16.29 -7.26
CA ILE A 333 7.87 15.90 -6.01
C ILE A 333 8.12 17.11 -5.09
N ALA A 334 8.37 18.29 -5.63
CA ALA A 334 8.66 19.53 -4.90
C ALA A 334 7.45 20.17 -4.23
N GLN A 335 6.22 19.77 -4.55
CA GLN A 335 5.02 20.30 -3.90
C GLN A 335 5.07 20.07 -2.37
N HIS A 336 4.65 21.03 -1.56
CA HIS A 336 4.69 20.95 -0.09
C HIS A 336 6.09 20.61 0.47
N HIS A 337 7.15 21.17 -0.13
CA HIS A 337 8.54 20.80 0.18
C HIS A 337 8.91 20.94 1.66
N GLY A 338 8.53 22.04 2.33
CA GLY A 338 8.84 22.25 3.76
C GLY A 338 8.25 21.16 4.67
N GLU A 339 7.00 20.74 4.40
CA GLU A 339 6.35 19.64 5.11
C GLU A 339 7.08 18.30 4.85
N LYS A 340 7.53 18.08 3.60
CA LYS A 340 8.32 16.91 3.21
C LYS A 340 9.69 16.90 3.90
N VAL A 341 10.38 18.04 4.00
CA VAL A 341 11.64 18.17 4.76
C VAL A 341 11.42 17.81 6.23
N ALA A 342 10.39 18.37 6.87
CA ALA A 342 10.07 18.06 8.26
C ALA A 342 9.78 16.56 8.45
N ARG A 343 8.91 15.98 7.60
CA ARG A 343 8.46 14.59 7.75
C ARG A 343 9.48 13.55 7.34
N ARG A 344 10.42 13.86 6.43
CA ARG A 344 11.34 12.87 5.82
C ARG A 344 12.78 13.03 6.28
N ILE A 345 13.24 14.27 6.49
CA ILE A 345 14.62 14.58 6.88
C ILE A 345 14.70 14.86 8.38
N ARG A 346 13.89 15.76 8.94
CA ARG A 346 13.99 16.10 10.38
C ARG A 346 13.71 14.89 11.26
N THR A 347 12.63 14.18 10.99
CA THR A 347 12.31 12.92 11.69
C THR A 347 13.35 11.81 11.49
N PHE A 348 14.13 11.82 10.40
CA PHE A 348 15.27 10.92 10.24
C PHE A 348 16.37 11.28 11.23
N LEU A 349 16.75 12.56 11.29
CA LEU A 349 17.76 13.06 12.24
C LEU A 349 17.35 12.76 13.68
N ASP A 350 16.12 13.10 14.07
CA ASP A 350 15.58 12.86 15.42
C ASP A 350 15.59 11.36 15.79
N TRP A 351 15.37 10.48 14.81
CA TRP A 351 15.40 9.04 15.02
C TRP A 351 16.82 8.48 15.08
N ALA A 352 17.69 8.95 14.19
CA ALA A 352 19.07 8.48 14.06
C ALA A 352 19.95 8.95 15.23
N ASP A 353 19.64 10.10 15.84
CA ASP A 353 20.36 10.67 17.01
C ASP A 353 20.13 9.91 18.33
N LYS A 354 19.88 8.59 18.27
CA LYS A 354 19.75 7.74 19.45
C LYS A 354 21.08 7.04 19.79
N ALA A 355 21.63 7.42 20.95
CA ALA A 355 22.79 6.89 21.69
C ALA A 355 24.11 7.65 21.49
N ASP A 356 24.57 8.30 22.58
CA ASP A 356 25.91 8.80 22.98
C ASP A 356 26.88 9.47 21.98
N GLU A 357 26.63 9.42 20.67
CA GLU A 357 27.36 10.12 19.61
C GLU A 357 26.34 10.70 18.61
N PRO A 358 26.22 12.04 18.50
CA PRO A 358 25.34 12.67 17.53
C PRO A 358 25.70 12.27 16.10
N LEU A 359 24.70 12.05 15.23
CA LEU A 359 24.94 11.74 13.83
C LEU A 359 25.63 12.94 13.14
N ASP A 360 26.76 12.69 12.51
CA ASP A 360 27.40 13.69 11.64
C ASP A 360 26.67 13.76 10.29
N ALA A 361 25.67 14.64 10.22
CA ALA A 361 24.80 14.81 9.05
C ALA A 361 24.72 16.29 8.61
N PRO A 362 25.83 16.90 8.17
CA PRO A 362 25.89 18.33 7.90
C PRO A 362 24.96 18.76 6.77
N VAL A 363 24.80 17.97 5.70
CA VAL A 363 23.94 18.33 4.57
C VAL A 363 22.47 18.27 4.98
N LEU A 364 22.04 17.19 5.63
CA LEU A 364 20.64 17.08 6.10
C LEU A 364 20.32 18.17 7.14
N LYS A 365 21.24 18.46 8.06
CA LYS A 365 21.08 19.55 9.05
C LYS A 365 20.96 20.91 8.35
N GLU A 366 21.79 21.20 7.36
CA GLU A 366 21.69 22.44 6.57
C GLU A 366 20.34 22.56 5.86
N ILE A 367 19.85 21.50 5.23
CA ILE A 367 18.52 21.49 4.59
C ILE A 367 17.45 21.81 5.63
N THR A 368 17.42 21.09 6.77
CA THR A 368 16.37 21.31 7.78
C THR A 368 16.39 22.71 8.39
N ALA A 369 17.55 23.35 8.51
CA ALA A 369 17.69 24.70 9.05
C ALA A 369 17.01 25.77 8.16
N ARG A 370 16.92 25.53 6.85
CA ARG A 370 16.24 26.44 5.89
C ARG A 370 14.71 26.38 5.98
N TYR A 371 14.16 25.30 6.53
CA TYR A 371 12.72 25.04 6.64
C TYR A 371 12.25 24.92 8.10
N SER A 372 13.03 25.45 9.06
CA SER A 372 12.55 25.65 10.43
C SER A 372 11.33 26.57 10.41
N PRO A 373 10.30 26.31 11.24
CA PRO A 373 9.19 27.24 11.35
C PRO A 373 9.77 28.60 11.72
N ILE A 374 9.37 29.64 10.97
CA ILE A 374 9.47 31.00 11.47
C ILE A 374 8.68 30.97 12.78
N GLU A 375 9.35 31.17 13.92
CA GLU A 375 8.66 31.44 15.18
C GLU A 375 7.63 32.52 14.87
N ALA A 376 6.35 32.22 15.10
CA ALA A 376 5.32 33.23 15.03
C ALA A 376 5.78 34.37 15.95
N ALA A 377 6.11 35.52 15.36
CA ALA A 377 6.51 36.70 16.11
C ALA A 377 5.43 36.98 17.17
N PRO A 378 5.84 37.40 18.38
CA PRO A 378 5.01 37.40 19.59
C PRO A 378 3.69 38.16 19.48
#